data_AF-A0A368JV98-F1
#
_entry.id   AF-A0A368JV98-F1
#
_cell.length_a   1.000
_cell.length_b   1.000
_cell.length_c   1.000
_cell.angle_alpha   90.00
_cell.angle_beta   90.00
_cell.angle_gamma   90.00
#
_symmetry.space_group_name_H-M   'P 1'
#
loop_
_entity.id
_entity.type
_entity.pdbx_description
1 polymer ?
#
loop_
_entity_poly.entity_id
_entity_poly.type
_entity_poly.pdbx_seq_one_letter_code
_entity_poly.pdbx_strand_id
1 'polypeptide(L)'
;MNLSNMVSDAVLAFTGIWVFWRYFMALSWYNRVLWGLFLITISMTALVGVLVFAGIQGVVPLHRSLETLAASMGVVCVIVGVWGLILKQRITRSGFVITVTLGIVLFLLLLLSPTIRAFEPVIPSMGMVIVLLIAFLGVVRRDPRATWVVLAVMILALATRMGQLKNLPIHPIDFYHYTLSLSLLCFGKSAQKTDAENRPGGK
;
A
#
# COMPACT_ATOMS: atom_id res chain seq x y z
N MET A 1 3.59 25.10 11.80
CA MET A 1 4.47 23.91 11.79
C MET A 1 3.83 22.88 12.68
N ASN A 2 3.40 21.75 12.12
CA ASN A 2 2.73 20.69 12.87
C ASN A 2 3.73 19.56 13.11
N LEU A 3 4.51 19.68 14.19
CA LEU A 3 5.59 18.74 14.52
C LEU A 3 5.07 17.30 14.61
N SER A 4 3.86 17.11 15.12
CA SER A 4 3.21 15.79 15.24
C SER A 4 3.02 15.11 13.88
N ASN A 5 2.48 15.84 12.89
CA ASN A 5 2.29 15.34 11.53
C ASN A 5 3.60 14.98 10.83
N MET A 6 4.67 15.77 11.08
CA MET A 6 6.00 15.48 10.53
C MET A 6 6.57 14.17 11.09
N VAL A 7 6.39 13.93 12.39
CA VAL A 7 6.87 12.71 13.04
C VAL A 7 6.07 11.50 12.55
N SER A 8 4.76 11.61 12.44
CA SER A 8 3.92 10.50 11.97
C SER A 8 4.20 10.12 10.50
N ASP A 9 4.44 11.10 9.62
CA ASP A 9 4.91 10.87 8.25
C ASP A 9 6.28 10.19 8.20
N ALA A 10 7.23 10.63 9.04
CA ALA A 10 8.55 10.03 9.10
C ALA A 10 8.49 8.56 9.55
N VAL A 11 7.64 8.26 10.54
CA VAL A 11 7.39 6.88 11.00
C VAL A 11 6.78 6.04 9.87
N LEU A 12 5.82 6.57 9.14
CA LEU A 12 5.22 5.88 7.99
C LEU A 12 6.25 5.59 6.90
N ALA A 13 7.05 6.58 6.52
CA ALA A 13 8.10 6.44 5.52
C ALA A 13 9.12 5.37 5.91
N PHE A 14 9.59 5.42 7.16
CA PHE A 14 10.53 4.44 7.71
C PHE A 14 9.92 3.03 7.75
N THR A 15 8.66 2.92 8.20
CA THR A 15 7.95 1.64 8.26
C THR A 15 7.83 0.99 6.89
N GLY A 16 7.50 1.76 5.85
CA GLY A 16 7.41 1.25 4.48
C GLY A 16 8.73 0.66 3.97
N ILE A 17 9.84 1.36 4.19
CA ILE A 17 11.19 0.91 3.80
C ILE A 17 11.59 -0.33 4.61
N TRP A 18 11.37 -0.30 5.92
CA TRP A 18 11.71 -1.41 6.81
C TRP A 18 10.92 -2.68 6.48
N VAL A 19 9.61 -2.56 6.24
CA VAL A 19 8.73 -3.66 5.84
C VAL A 19 9.20 -4.28 4.52
N PHE A 20 9.55 -3.45 3.53
CA PHE A 20 10.08 -3.91 2.25
C PHE A 20 11.31 -4.79 2.44
N TRP A 21 12.31 -4.28 3.17
CA TRP A 21 13.56 -4.98 3.42
C TRP A 21 13.36 -6.28 4.19
N ARG A 22 12.52 -6.25 5.24
CA ARG A 22 12.36 -7.37 6.18
C ARG A 22 11.53 -8.53 5.64
N TYR A 23 10.48 -8.26 4.85
CA TYR A 23 9.48 -9.25 4.48
C TYR A 23 9.50 -9.61 2.99
N PHE A 24 9.70 -8.64 2.10
CA PHE A 24 9.51 -8.84 0.66
C PHE A 24 10.77 -9.33 -0.07
N MET A 25 11.93 -9.30 0.58
CA MET A 25 13.20 -9.82 0.06
C MET A 25 13.19 -11.34 -0.22
N ALA A 26 12.25 -12.09 0.36
CA ALA A 26 12.13 -13.53 0.11
C ALA A 26 11.28 -13.87 -1.15
N LEU A 27 10.62 -12.89 -1.77
CA LEU A 27 9.76 -13.12 -2.93
C LEU A 27 10.55 -13.17 -4.25
N SER A 28 9.91 -13.71 -5.29
CA SER A 28 10.43 -13.69 -6.66
C SER A 28 10.68 -12.26 -7.14
N TRP A 29 11.65 -12.08 -8.04
CA TRP A 29 12.11 -10.75 -8.47
C TRP A 29 10.97 -9.82 -8.90
N TYR A 30 10.11 -10.24 -9.83
CA TYR A 30 9.01 -9.39 -10.32
C TYR A 30 7.99 -9.06 -9.23
N ASN A 31 7.65 -10.02 -8.37
CA ASN A 31 6.72 -9.77 -7.26
C ASN A 31 7.35 -8.80 -6.25
N ARG A 32 8.63 -8.97 -5.94
CA ARG A 32 9.41 -8.06 -5.10
C ARG A 32 9.40 -6.64 -5.65
N VAL A 33 9.61 -6.46 -6.95
CA VAL A 33 9.60 -5.13 -7.58
C VAL A 33 8.20 -4.49 -7.50
N LEU A 34 7.11 -5.23 -7.72
CA LEU A 34 5.75 -4.70 -7.58
C LEU A 34 5.46 -4.21 -6.15
N TRP A 35 5.80 -5.03 -5.15
CA TRP A 35 5.68 -4.63 -3.74
C TRP A 35 6.60 -3.44 -3.41
N GLY A 36 7.79 -3.40 -3.99
CA GLY A 36 8.71 -2.28 -3.87
C GLY A 36 8.12 -0.99 -4.43
N LEU A 37 7.53 -1.01 -5.63
CA LEU A 37 6.88 0.17 -6.22
C LEU A 37 5.74 0.70 -5.34
N PHE A 38 4.91 -0.19 -4.78
CA PHE A 38 3.87 0.18 -3.84
C PHE A 38 4.44 0.84 -2.57
N LEU A 39 5.43 0.22 -1.92
CA LEU A 39 5.98 0.75 -0.67
C LEU A 39 6.80 2.02 -0.88
N ILE A 40 7.58 2.09 -1.96
CA ILE A 40 8.39 3.27 -2.31
C ILE A 40 7.51 4.48 -2.61
N THR A 41 6.39 4.30 -3.34
CA THR A 41 5.48 5.41 -3.63
C THR A 41 4.83 5.97 -2.37
N ILE A 42 4.41 5.11 -1.43
CA ILE A 42 3.91 5.55 -0.11
C ILE A 42 4.99 6.25 0.69
N SER A 43 6.19 5.66 0.80
CA SER A 43 7.31 6.24 1.56
C SER A 43 7.75 7.59 0.98
N MET A 44 7.80 7.73 -0.35
CA MET A 44 8.12 9.01 -0.99
C MET A 44 7.04 10.07 -0.72
N THR A 45 5.77 9.69 -0.80
CA THR A 45 4.65 10.60 -0.50
C THR A 45 4.76 11.13 0.93
N ALA A 46 5.02 10.25 1.90
CA ALA A 46 5.20 10.60 3.30
C ALA A 46 6.45 11.48 3.53
N LEU A 47 7.59 11.17 2.90
CA LEU A 47 8.80 12.01 2.98
C LEU A 47 8.56 13.43 2.47
N VAL A 48 7.85 13.58 1.34
CA VAL A 48 7.49 14.91 0.84
C VAL A 48 6.43 15.56 1.73
N GLY A 49 5.55 14.79 2.36
CA GLY A 49 4.64 15.25 3.41
C GLY A 49 5.35 15.95 4.56
N VAL A 50 6.46 15.38 5.05
CA VAL A 50 7.33 16.03 6.06
C VAL A 50 7.79 17.42 5.61
N LEU A 51 8.21 17.57 4.35
CA LEU A 51 8.65 18.85 3.79
C LEU A 51 7.51 19.87 3.64
N VAL A 52 6.30 19.40 3.29
CA VAL A 52 5.10 20.24 3.24
C VAL A 52 4.76 20.75 4.64
N PHE A 53 4.77 19.88 5.66
CA PHE A 53 4.50 20.28 7.05
C PHE A 53 5.61 21.15 7.68
N ALA A 54 6.84 21.07 7.15
CA ALA A 54 7.94 21.96 7.48
C ALA A 54 7.77 23.39 6.92
N GLY A 55 6.80 23.62 6.03
CA GLY A 55 6.45 24.94 5.50
C GLY A 55 7.00 25.26 4.11
N ILE A 56 7.57 24.29 3.39
CA ILE A 56 8.10 24.49 2.05
C ILE A 56 6.95 24.40 1.03
N GLN A 57 6.38 25.55 0.64
CA GLN A 57 5.22 25.55 -0.27
C GLN A 57 5.54 25.09 -1.70
N GLY A 58 6.80 25.16 -2.12
CA GLY A 58 7.25 24.71 -3.44
C GLY A 58 7.09 23.20 -3.69
N VAL A 59 6.96 22.37 -2.64
CA VAL A 59 6.82 20.91 -2.76
C VAL A 59 5.37 20.42 -2.77
N VAL A 60 4.38 21.30 -2.56
CA VAL A 60 2.95 20.96 -2.60
C VAL A 60 2.51 20.28 -3.92
N PRO A 61 2.88 20.79 -5.12
CA PRO A 61 2.50 20.11 -6.37
C PRO A 61 3.19 18.74 -6.52
N LEU A 62 4.41 18.60 -6.00
CA LEU A 62 5.13 17.33 -5.98
C LEU A 62 4.45 16.32 -5.05
N HIS A 63 4.07 16.73 -3.83
CA HIS A 63 3.33 15.90 -2.88
C HIS A 63 2.04 15.36 -3.50
N ARG A 64 1.26 16.23 -4.13
CA ARG A 64 0.00 15.84 -4.80
C ARG A 64 0.23 14.85 -5.94
N SER A 65 1.31 15.04 -6.71
CA SER A 65 1.67 14.12 -7.80
C SER A 65 2.07 12.74 -7.24
N LEU A 66 2.80 12.69 -6.14
CA LEU A 66 3.18 11.44 -5.46
C LEU A 66 1.98 10.74 -4.83
N GLU A 67 1.04 11.50 -4.25
CA GLU A 67 -0.21 10.97 -3.73
C GLU A 67 -1.04 10.31 -4.84
N THR A 68 -1.22 11.00 -5.97
CA THR A 68 -1.90 10.43 -7.16
C THR A 68 -1.16 9.20 -7.70
N LEU A 69 0.18 9.19 -7.66
CA LEU A 69 1.00 8.05 -8.08
C LEU A 69 0.79 6.84 -7.16
N ALA A 70 0.80 7.04 -5.84
CA ALA A 70 0.51 6.00 -4.86
C ALA A 70 -0.93 5.47 -5.00
N ALA A 71 -1.90 6.37 -5.22
CA ALA A 71 -3.31 6.04 -5.42
C ALA A 71 -3.61 5.29 -6.73
N SER A 72 -2.71 5.32 -7.72
CA SER A 72 -2.89 4.65 -9.01
C SER A 72 -1.91 3.49 -9.19
N MET A 73 -0.64 3.78 -9.44
CA MET A 73 0.41 2.80 -9.62
C MET A 73 0.56 1.91 -8.37
N GLY A 74 0.56 2.51 -7.18
CA GLY A 74 0.66 1.76 -5.93
C GLY A 74 -0.48 0.75 -5.78
N VAL A 75 -1.71 1.18 -6.04
CA VAL A 75 -2.91 0.32 -5.96
C VAL A 75 -2.83 -0.86 -6.95
N VAL A 76 -2.50 -0.59 -8.21
CA VAL A 76 -2.39 -1.64 -9.24
C VAL A 76 -1.28 -2.64 -8.88
N CYS A 77 -0.14 -2.15 -8.38
CA CYS A 77 0.97 -2.99 -7.93
C CYS A 77 0.57 -3.87 -6.75
N VAL A 78 -0.17 -3.33 -5.76
CA VAL A 78 -0.61 -4.10 -4.60
C VAL A 78 -1.63 -5.17 -4.98
N ILE A 79 -2.56 -4.89 -5.89
CA ILE A 79 -3.54 -5.88 -6.38
C ILE A 79 -2.81 -7.08 -6.96
N VAL A 80 -1.87 -6.85 -7.89
CA VAL A 80 -1.13 -7.93 -8.54
C VAL A 80 -0.15 -8.60 -7.58
N GLY A 81 0.46 -7.84 -6.67
CA GLY A 81 1.33 -8.36 -5.62
C GLY A 81 0.61 -9.31 -4.66
N VAL A 82 -0.60 -8.94 -4.23
CA VAL A 82 -1.48 -9.79 -3.40
C VAL A 82 -1.97 -10.99 -4.19
N TRP A 83 -2.38 -10.81 -5.45
CA TRP A 83 -2.75 -11.92 -6.33
C TRP A 83 -1.64 -12.96 -6.43
N GLY A 84 -0.41 -12.53 -6.75
CA GLY A 84 0.76 -13.40 -6.84
C GLY A 84 1.08 -14.09 -5.51
N LEU A 85 0.92 -13.38 -4.39
CA LEU A 85 1.17 -13.91 -3.05
C LEU A 85 0.14 -15.00 -2.66
N ILE A 86 -1.15 -14.74 -2.85
CA ILE A 86 -2.25 -15.61 -2.42
C ILE A 86 -2.42 -16.81 -3.35
N LEU A 87 -2.34 -16.62 -4.67
CA LEU A 87 -2.41 -17.73 -5.62
C LEU A 87 -1.08 -18.48 -5.77
N LYS A 88 -0.03 -18.06 -5.07
CA LYS A 88 1.33 -18.62 -5.16
C LYS A 88 1.85 -18.66 -6.60
N GLN A 89 1.40 -17.71 -7.42
CA GLN A 89 1.79 -17.61 -8.83
C GLN A 89 3.07 -16.79 -8.98
N ARG A 90 3.97 -17.26 -9.85
CA ARG A 90 5.12 -16.48 -10.27
C ARG A 90 4.67 -15.49 -11.34
N ILE A 91 4.79 -14.20 -11.03
CA ILE A 91 4.52 -13.13 -12.00
C ILE A 91 5.54 -13.24 -13.13
N THR A 92 5.05 -13.41 -14.36
CA THR A 92 5.86 -13.45 -15.57
C THR A 92 6.28 -12.04 -15.99
N ARG A 93 7.28 -11.94 -16.89
CA ARG A 93 7.72 -10.66 -17.43
C ARG A 93 6.59 -9.89 -18.11
N SER A 94 5.73 -10.58 -18.86
CA SER A 94 4.57 -9.96 -19.52
C SER A 94 3.57 -9.42 -18.50
N GLY A 95 3.23 -10.20 -17.47
CA GLY A 95 2.32 -9.75 -16.41
C GLY A 95 2.87 -8.52 -15.68
N PHE A 96 4.17 -8.50 -15.39
CA PHE A 96 4.84 -7.35 -14.80
C PHE A 96 4.73 -6.09 -15.68
N VAL A 97 5.09 -6.20 -16.96
CA VAL A 97 5.02 -5.06 -17.89
C VAL A 97 3.60 -4.53 -18.00
N ILE A 98 2.60 -5.39 -18.17
CA ILE A 98 1.19 -4.99 -18.24
C ILE A 98 0.76 -4.25 -16.97
N THR A 99 1.17 -4.75 -15.80
CA THR A 99 0.83 -4.14 -14.50
C THR A 99 1.42 -2.74 -14.37
N VAL A 100 2.71 -2.58 -14.70
CA VAL A 100 3.40 -1.29 -14.63
C VAL A 100 2.82 -0.32 -15.65
N THR A 101 2.62 -0.76 -16.89
CA THR A 101 2.02 0.08 -17.95
C THR A 101 0.62 0.53 -17.54
N LEU A 102 -0.21 -0.37 -17.01
CA LEU A 102 -1.55 -0.01 -16.53
C LEU A 102 -1.50 1.02 -15.40
N GLY A 103 -0.59 0.84 -14.43
CA GLY A 103 -0.39 1.81 -13.34
C GLY A 103 0.05 3.18 -13.84
N ILE A 104 0.99 3.25 -14.79
CA ILE A 104 1.46 4.50 -15.40
C ILE A 104 0.35 5.17 -16.21
N VAL A 105 -0.39 4.41 -17.03
CA VAL A 105 -1.51 4.95 -17.81
C VAL A 105 -2.57 5.52 -16.88
N LEU A 106 -2.92 4.80 -15.80
CA LEU A 106 -3.88 5.27 -14.81
C LEU A 106 -3.41 6.56 -14.13
N PHE A 107 -2.13 6.62 -13.74
CA PHE A 107 -1.51 7.83 -13.18
C PHE A 107 -1.60 9.02 -14.13
N LEU A 108 -1.20 8.84 -15.40
CA LEU A 108 -1.24 9.90 -16.42
C LEU A 108 -2.68 10.36 -16.70
N LEU A 109 -3.64 9.44 -16.76
CA LEU A 109 -5.05 9.79 -16.96
C LEU A 109 -5.57 10.67 -15.82
N LEU A 110 -5.25 10.33 -14.56
CA LEU A 110 -5.65 11.13 -13.39
C LEU A 110 -4.94 12.49 -13.34
N LEU A 111 -3.67 12.54 -13.75
CA LEU A 111 -2.87 13.75 -13.69
C LEU A 111 -3.24 14.76 -14.80
N LEU A 112 -3.48 14.27 -16.03
CA LEU A 112 -3.73 15.13 -17.20
C LEU A 112 -5.22 15.41 -17.45
N SER A 113 -6.13 14.50 -17.07
CA SER A 113 -7.56 14.65 -17.39
C SER A 113 -8.37 15.18 -16.21
N PRO A 114 -8.81 16.45 -16.23
CA PRO A 114 -9.55 17.04 -15.11
C PRO A 114 -10.89 16.34 -14.84
N THR A 115 -11.55 15.81 -15.89
CA THR A 115 -12.79 15.03 -15.77
C THR A 115 -12.59 13.72 -15.01
N ILE A 116 -11.45 13.05 -15.23
CA ILE A 116 -11.15 11.74 -14.63
C ILE A 116 -10.65 11.92 -13.19
N ARG A 117 -10.07 13.09 -12.87
CA ARG A 117 -9.62 13.43 -11.52
C ARG A 117 -10.73 13.33 -10.46
N ALA A 118 -11.99 13.55 -10.82
CA ALA A 118 -13.12 13.35 -9.92
C ALA A 118 -13.22 11.91 -9.37
N PHE A 119 -12.65 10.93 -10.08
CA PHE A 119 -12.60 9.51 -9.70
C PHE A 119 -11.35 9.12 -8.91
N GLU A 120 -10.42 10.05 -8.65
CA GLU A 120 -9.21 9.82 -7.86
C GLU A 120 -9.48 9.07 -6.52
N PRO A 121 -10.49 9.43 -5.69
CA PRO A 121 -10.78 8.67 -4.46
C PRO A 121 -11.43 7.30 -4.69
N VAL A 122 -12.02 7.07 -5.87
CA VAL A 122 -12.72 5.82 -6.20
C VAL A 122 -11.71 4.70 -6.46
N ILE A 123 -10.56 5.01 -7.07
CA ILE A 123 -9.56 4.03 -7.49
C ILE A 123 -8.96 3.28 -6.29
N PRO A 124 -8.44 3.94 -5.24
CA PRO A 124 -7.97 3.24 -4.04
C PRO A 124 -9.08 2.44 -3.34
N SER A 125 -10.30 2.97 -3.33
CA SER A 125 -11.46 2.29 -2.73
C SER A 125 -11.79 0.99 -3.46
N MET A 126 -11.83 1.01 -4.79
CA MET A 126 -12.00 -0.17 -5.62
C MET A 126 -10.82 -1.14 -5.49
N GLY A 127 -9.59 -0.62 -5.41
CA GLY A 127 -8.41 -1.42 -5.14
C GLY A 127 -8.50 -2.20 -3.83
N MET A 128 -8.93 -1.54 -2.74
CA MET A 128 -9.17 -2.20 -1.45
C MET A 128 -10.20 -3.33 -1.57
N VAL A 129 -11.30 -3.10 -2.27
CA VAL A 129 -12.33 -4.14 -2.50
C VAL A 129 -11.76 -5.32 -3.29
N ILE A 130 -11.03 -5.06 -4.38
CA ILE A 130 -10.42 -6.12 -5.20
C ILE A 130 -9.42 -6.93 -4.36
N VAL A 131 -8.53 -6.27 -3.62
CA VAL A 131 -7.57 -6.94 -2.74
C VAL A 131 -8.28 -7.78 -1.69
N LEU A 132 -9.37 -7.29 -1.11
CA LEU A 132 -10.16 -8.02 -0.13
C LEU A 132 -10.82 -9.27 -0.73
N LEU A 133 -11.36 -9.19 -1.95
CA LEU A 133 -11.93 -10.35 -2.65
C LEU A 133 -10.86 -11.42 -2.93
N ILE A 134 -9.66 -11.00 -3.36
CA ILE A 134 -8.52 -11.91 -3.56
C ILE A 134 -8.11 -12.55 -2.24
N ALA A 135 -8.03 -11.77 -1.17
CA ALA A 135 -7.71 -12.27 0.17
C ALA A 135 -8.77 -13.25 0.67
N PHE A 136 -10.05 -12.96 0.45
CA PHE A 136 -11.14 -13.86 0.84
C PHE A 136 -11.02 -15.23 0.14
N LEU A 137 -10.65 -15.26 -1.14
CA LEU A 137 -10.33 -16.51 -1.85
C LEU A 137 -9.20 -17.28 -1.15
N GLY A 138 -8.16 -16.59 -0.68
CA GLY A 138 -7.08 -17.19 0.11
C GLY A 138 -7.56 -17.75 1.46
N VAL A 139 -8.47 -17.04 2.15
CA VAL A 139 -9.06 -17.48 3.43
C VAL A 139 -9.89 -18.75 3.23
N VAL A 140 -10.70 -18.81 2.16
CA VAL A 140 -11.47 -20.02 1.79
C VAL A 140 -10.54 -21.20 1.56
N ARG A 141 -9.35 -20.96 0.98
CA ARG A 141 -8.29 -21.96 0.80
C ARG A 141 -7.47 -22.26 2.06
N ARG A 142 -7.85 -21.69 3.22
CA ARG A 142 -7.15 -21.79 4.52
C ARG A 142 -5.68 -21.34 4.46
N ASP A 143 -5.35 -20.40 3.59
CA ASP A 143 -4.01 -19.82 3.55
C ASP A 143 -3.86 -18.78 4.68
N PRO A 144 -2.97 -19.00 5.67
CA PRO A 144 -2.79 -18.08 6.79
C PRO A 144 -2.30 -16.69 6.35
N ARG A 145 -1.67 -16.57 5.17
CA ARG A 145 -1.24 -15.28 4.60
C ARG A 145 -2.45 -14.41 4.28
N ALA A 146 -3.54 -15.02 3.85
CA ALA A 146 -4.75 -14.33 3.44
C ALA A 146 -5.41 -13.58 4.60
N THR A 147 -5.41 -14.15 5.80
CA THR A 147 -5.93 -13.49 7.01
C THR A 147 -5.17 -12.21 7.33
N TRP A 148 -3.85 -12.20 7.16
CA TRP A 148 -3.04 -11.00 7.34
C TRP A 148 -3.36 -9.92 6.30
N VAL A 149 -3.61 -10.30 5.04
CA VAL A 149 -4.06 -9.36 4.00
C VAL A 149 -5.43 -8.78 4.34
N VAL A 150 -6.39 -9.61 4.77
CA VAL A 150 -7.72 -9.13 5.22
C VAL A 150 -7.57 -8.12 6.34
N LEU A 151 -6.79 -8.43 7.38
CA LEU A 151 -6.52 -7.51 8.48
C LEU A 151 -5.88 -6.20 7.98
N ALA A 152 -4.88 -6.29 7.09
CA ALA A 152 -4.23 -5.12 6.53
C ALA A 152 -5.21 -4.18 5.82
N VAL A 153 -6.09 -4.74 4.96
CA VAL A 153 -7.10 -3.95 4.23
C VAL A 153 -8.17 -3.39 5.15
N MET A 154 -8.60 -4.14 6.17
CA MET A 154 -9.57 -3.65 7.15
C MET A 154 -9.03 -2.46 7.96
N ILE A 155 -7.76 -2.54 8.38
CA ILE A 155 -7.05 -1.45 9.07
C ILE A 155 -6.91 -0.24 8.14
N LEU A 156 -6.59 -0.46 6.86
CA LEU A 156 -6.50 0.60 5.86
C LEU A 156 -7.85 1.30 5.60
N ALA A 157 -8.92 0.53 5.46
CA ALA A 157 -10.27 1.04 5.30
C ALA A 157 -10.73 1.84 6.53
N LEU A 158 -10.35 1.38 7.72
CA LEU A 158 -10.59 2.12 8.96
C LEU A 158 -9.80 3.43 8.99
N ALA A 159 -8.52 3.42 8.60
CA ALA A 159 -7.67 4.61 8.53
C ALA A 159 -8.29 5.69 7.64
N THR A 160 -8.73 5.31 6.43
CA THR A 160 -9.31 6.23 5.45
C THR A 160 -10.66 6.81 5.91
N ARG A 161 -11.49 6.03 6.60
CA ARG A 161 -12.74 6.51 7.20
C ARG A 161 -12.51 7.42 8.41
N MET A 162 -11.61 7.03 9.30
CA MET A 162 -11.34 7.76 10.56
C MET A 162 -10.60 9.06 10.34
N GLY A 163 -9.73 9.15 9.31
CA GLY A 163 -9.09 10.40 8.92
C GLY A 163 -10.07 11.50 8.50
N GLN A 164 -11.33 11.15 8.16
CA GLN A 164 -12.39 12.10 7.82
C GLN A 164 -13.19 12.57 9.05
N LEU A 165 -13.05 11.91 10.20
CA LEU A 165 -13.77 12.24 11.44
C LEU A 165 -12.97 13.27 12.23
N LYS A 166 -13.49 14.50 12.35
CA LYS A 166 -12.86 15.61 13.09
C LYS A 166 -12.95 15.49 14.63
N ASN A 167 -13.68 14.50 15.16
CA ASN A 167 -14.04 14.41 16.59
C ASN A 167 -13.20 13.40 17.39
N LEU A 168 -12.00 13.06 16.94
CA LEU A 168 -11.12 12.14 17.67
C LEU A 168 -10.17 12.91 18.62
N PRO A 169 -9.83 12.34 19.79
CA PRO A 169 -8.89 12.94 20.74
C PRO A 169 -7.44 13.00 20.22
N ILE A 170 -7.15 12.25 19.14
CA ILE A 170 -5.86 12.27 18.43
C ILE A 170 -6.06 13.07 17.13
N HIS A 171 -5.07 13.87 16.76
CA HIS A 171 -5.10 14.64 15.51
C HIS A 171 -5.35 13.68 14.31
N PRO A 172 -6.38 13.92 13.47
CA PRO A 172 -6.83 12.93 12.46
C PRO A 172 -5.75 12.48 11.48
N ILE A 173 -4.80 13.37 11.16
CA ILE A 173 -3.67 13.11 10.26
C ILE A 173 -2.68 12.10 10.87
N ASP A 174 -2.37 12.24 12.16
CA ASP A 174 -1.46 11.33 12.85
C ASP A 174 -2.09 9.95 13.00
N PHE A 175 -3.38 9.90 13.35
CA PHE A 175 -4.11 8.65 13.41
C PHE A 175 -4.07 7.91 12.06
N TYR A 176 -4.25 8.65 10.96
CA TYR A 176 -4.18 8.08 9.62
C TYR A 176 -2.80 7.48 9.33
N HIS A 177 -1.70 8.20 9.58
CA HIS A 177 -0.35 7.70 9.32
C HIS A 177 0.05 6.49 10.18
N TYR A 178 -0.30 6.49 11.47
CA TYR A 178 -0.03 5.34 12.35
C TYR A 178 -0.88 4.12 12.00
N THR A 179 -2.14 4.32 11.60
CA THR A 179 -3.00 3.21 11.19
C THR A 179 -2.55 2.66 9.83
N LEU A 180 -2.11 3.53 8.92
CA LEU A 180 -1.54 3.14 7.64
C LEU A 180 -0.23 2.34 7.83
N SER A 181 0.65 2.77 8.73
CA SER A 181 1.89 2.03 9.03
C SER A 181 1.59 0.66 9.62
N LEU A 182 0.57 0.54 10.49
CA LEU A 182 0.09 -0.74 11.00
C LEU A 182 -0.45 -1.64 9.88
N SER A 183 -1.19 -1.09 8.91
CA SER A 183 -1.63 -1.82 7.72
C SER A 183 -0.44 -2.36 6.91
N LEU A 184 0.60 -1.54 6.70
CA LEU A 184 1.83 -1.97 6.02
C LEU A 184 2.53 -3.12 6.76
N LEU A 185 2.56 -3.09 8.10
CA LEU A 185 3.09 -4.20 8.90
C LEU A 185 2.30 -5.49 8.68
N CYS A 186 0.97 -5.43 8.62
CA CYS A 186 0.12 -6.58 8.32
C CYS A 186 0.37 -7.12 6.91
N PHE A 187 0.51 -6.24 5.91
CA PHE A 187 0.92 -6.63 4.55
C PHE A 187 2.29 -7.31 4.55
N GLY A 188 3.28 -6.76 5.26
CA GLY A 188 4.59 -7.38 5.44
C GLY A 188 4.49 -8.78 6.04
N LYS A 189 3.74 -8.93 7.13
CA LYS A 189 3.55 -10.23 7.80
C LYS A 189 2.86 -11.26 6.91
N SER A 190 1.97 -10.84 6.01
CA SER A 190 1.36 -11.74 5.01
C SER A 190 2.37 -12.33 4.03
N ALA A 191 3.47 -11.61 3.75
CA ALA A 191 4.54 -12.06 2.88
C ALA A 191 5.58 -12.95 3.60
N GLN A 192 5.53 -13.02 4.93
CA GLN A 192 6.41 -13.88 5.70
C GLN A 192 6.13 -15.35 5.39
N LYS A 193 7.18 -16.11 5.12
CA LYS A 193 7.09 -17.57 4.97
C LYS A 193 6.63 -18.14 6.31
N THR A 194 5.41 -18.66 6.37
CA THR A 194 4.87 -19.26 7.59
C THR A 194 5.64 -20.54 7.91
N ASP A 195 6.14 -20.67 9.15
CA ASP A 195 6.90 -21.83 9.64
C ASP A 195 6.16 -23.18 9.52
N ALA A 196 4.88 -23.18 9.15
CA ALA A 196 4.12 -24.37 8.81
C ALA A 196 4.68 -25.15 7.60
N GLU A 197 5.48 -24.51 6.74
CA GLU A 197 6.19 -25.18 5.63
C GLU A 197 7.48 -25.90 6.08
N ASN A 198 7.92 -25.68 7.32
CA ASN A 198 9.16 -26.25 7.90
C ASN A 198 8.91 -27.40 8.89
N ARG A 199 7.70 -27.97 8.98
CA ARG A 199 7.49 -29.23 9.71
C ARG A 199 7.77 -30.42 8.78
N PRO A 200 8.88 -31.16 8.95
CA PRO A 200 9.00 -32.48 8.35
C PRO A 200 8.05 -33.42 9.10
N GLY A 201 7.00 -33.89 8.43
CA GLY A 201 6.07 -34.86 8.97
C GLY A 201 4.67 -34.29 9.20
N GLY A 202 3.72 -34.75 8.38
CA GLY A 202 2.32 -34.37 8.53
C GLY A 202 1.38 -34.71 7.37
N LYS A 203 1.71 -35.67 6.52
CA LYS A 203 0.88 -36.82 6.13
C LYS A 203 1.72 -37.76 5.27
#